data_AF-A0A511D3X6-F1
#
_entry.id   AF-A0A511D3X6-F1
#
_cell.length_a   1.000
_cell.length_b   1.000
_cell.length_c   1.000
_cell.angle_alpha   90.00
_cell.angle_beta   90.00
_cell.angle_gamma   90.00
#
_symmetry.space_group_name_H-M   'P 1'
#
loop_
_entity.id
_entity.type
_entity.pdbx_description
1 polymer ?
#
loop_
_entity_poly.entity_id
_entity_poly.type
_entity_poly.pdbx_seq_one_letter_code
_entity_poly.pdbx_strand_id
1 'polypeptide(L)' 'MHFHFTPVGSPWLNQIETWFSVITRQSIRRGSFSSVKVLVRQIRDYIEQWNANPKPFEWTATAGEILAKVQLVHTER' A
#
# COMPACT_ATOMS: atom_id res chain seq x y z
N MET A 1 -2.05 23.81 9.26
CA MET A 1 -1.84 22.45 8.68
C MET A 1 -2.94 22.20 7.66
N HIS A 2 -2.61 21.71 6.47
CA HIS A 2 -3.57 21.41 5.41
C HIS A 2 -3.48 19.91 5.10
N PHE A 3 -4.62 19.22 5.18
CA PHE A 3 -4.69 17.79 4.89
C PHE A 3 -4.94 17.57 3.41
N HIS A 4 -4.10 16.77 2.78
CA HIS A 4 -4.31 16.32 1.40
C HIS A 4 -4.86 14.90 1.43
N PHE A 5 -6.09 14.72 0.95
CA PHE A 5 -6.72 13.42 0.84
C PHE A 5 -6.46 12.82 -0.54
N THR A 6 -6.22 11.51 -0.60
CA THR A 6 -6.15 10.79 -1.88
C THR A 6 -7.55 10.75 -2.52
N PRO A 7 -7.66 10.96 -3.85
CA PRO A 7 -8.93 10.84 -4.55
C PRO A 7 -9.58 9.48 -4.34
N VAL A 8 -10.92 9.46 -4.28
CA VAL A 8 -11.70 8.22 -4.21
C VAL A 8 -11.36 7.34 -5.43
N GLY A 9 -11.14 6.05 -5.21
CA GLY A 9 -10.75 5.11 -6.26
C GLY A 9 -9.26 5.15 -6.65
N SER A 10 -8.43 5.93 -5.94
CA SER A 10 -6.97 5.98 -6.16
C SER A 10 -6.15 5.45 -4.97
N PRO A 11 -6.42 4.23 -4.45
CA PRO A 11 -5.66 3.67 -3.32
C PRO A 11 -4.19 3.42 -3.69
N TRP A 12 -3.87 3.29 -4.98
CA TRP A 12 -2.50 3.21 -5.49
C TRP A 12 -1.68 4.49 -5.24
N LEU A 13 -2.35 5.63 -4.98
CA LEU A 13 -1.69 6.88 -4.61
C LEU A 13 -1.35 6.93 -3.10
N ASN A 14 -1.92 6.01 -2.30
CA ASN A 14 -1.70 5.95 -0.86
C ASN A 14 -0.61 4.92 -0.51
N GLN A 15 0.54 5.41 -0.04
CA GLN A 15 1.67 4.56 0.35
C GLN A 15 1.33 3.57 1.47
N ILE A 16 0.39 3.90 2.37
CA ILE A 16 -0.05 2.98 3.43
C ILE A 16 -0.78 1.78 2.85
N GLU A 17 -1.64 1.98 1.85
CA GLU A 17 -2.35 0.90 1.16
C GLU A 17 -1.38 0.00 0.37
N THR A 18 -0.37 0.61 -0.26
CA THR A 18 0.73 -0.13 -0.90
C THR A 18 1.46 -0.99 0.12
N TRP A 19 1.83 -0.42 1.27
CA TRP A 19 2.52 -1.15 2.32
C TRP A 19 1.69 -2.31 2.89
N PHE A 20 0.37 -2.12 3.10
CA PHE A 20 -0.53 -3.20 3.51
C PHE A 20 -0.58 -4.34 2.48
N SER A 21 -0.55 -4.02 1.19
CA SER A 21 -0.46 -5.03 0.14
C SER A 21 0.84 -5.84 0.23
N VAL A 22 1.95 -5.19 0.59
CA VAL A 22 3.27 -5.83 0.73
C VAL A 22 3.31 -6.81 1.90
N ILE A 23 2.99 -6.37 3.13
CA ILE A 23 2.95 -7.25 4.31
C ILE A 23 1.99 -8.43 4.12
N THR A 24 0.85 -8.18 3.46
CA THR A 24 -0.13 -9.23 3.15
C THR A 24 0.48 -10.33 2.28
N ARG A 25 1.22 -9.95 1.22
CA ARG A 25 1.83 -10.91 0.27
C ARG A 25 3.06 -11.61 0.84
N GLN A 26 3.86 -10.91 1.64
CA GLN A 26 5.14 -11.42 2.13
C GLN A 26 5.02 -12.23 3.43
N SER A 27 4.16 -11.80 4.36
CA SER A 27 4.12 -12.37 5.71
C SER A 27 2.77 -13.03 6.02
N ILE A 28 1.65 -12.37 5.73
CA ILE A 28 0.33 -12.84 6.18
C ILE A 28 -0.15 -14.04 5.36
N ARG A 29 -0.21 -13.94 4.02
CA ARG A 29 -0.72 -15.02 3.17
C ARG A 29 0.17 -16.26 3.10
N ARG A 30 1.43 -16.13 3.51
CA ARG A 30 2.41 -17.24 3.53
C ARG A 30 2.48 -17.94 4.90
N GLY A 31 1.91 -17.35 5.94
CA GLY A 31 1.92 -17.89 7.28
C GLY A 31 0.67 -18.74 7.57
N SER A 32 0.85 -19.79 8.38
CA SER A 32 -0.24 -20.46 9.09
C SER A 32 -0.10 -20.14 10.56
N PHE A 33 -1.15 -19.59 11.18
CA PHE A 33 -1.10 -19.06 12.53
C PHE A 33 -2.03 -19.86 13.44
N SER A 34 -1.49 -20.43 14.52
CA SER A 34 -2.26 -21.23 15.48
C SER A 34 -3.18 -20.37 16.37
N SER A 35 -2.96 -19.05 16.43
CA SER A 35 -3.86 -18.11 17.09
C SER A 35 -3.63 -16.67 16.61
N VAL A 36 -4.59 -15.80 16.92
CA VAL A 36 -4.49 -14.35 16.68
C VAL A 36 -3.25 -13.75 17.36
N LYS A 37 -2.87 -14.24 18.56
CA LYS A 37 -1.67 -13.76 19.26
C LYS A 37 -0.40 -13.99 18.44
N VAL A 38 -0.30 -15.14 17.76
CA VAL A 38 0.85 -15.45 16.89
C VAL A 38 0.86 -14.54 15.67
N LEU A 39 -0.31 -14.30 15.05
CA LEU A 39 -0.43 -13.37 13.93
C LEU A 39 -0.02 -11.93 14.32
N VAL A 40 -0.47 -11.44 15.48
CA VAL A 40 -0.10 -10.11 15.97
C VAL A 40 1.41 -10.00 16.18
N ARG A 41 2.04 -11.02 16.78
CA ARG A 41 3.49 -11.06 16.94
C ARG A 41 4.20 -11.03 15.58
N GLN A 42 3.77 -11.87 14.63
CA GLN A 42 4.34 -11.89 13.28
C GLN A 42 4.27 -10.52 12.59
N ILE A 43 3.15 -9.80 12.73
CA ILE A 43 2.99 -8.45 12.17
C ILE A 43 3.96 -7.47 12.84
N ARG A 44 4.15 -7.52 14.16
CA ARG A 44 5.11 -6.66 14.87
C ARG A 44 6.54 -6.94 14.44
N ASP A 45 6.93 -8.22 14.41
CA ASP A 45 8.27 -8.63 13.98
C ASP A 45 8.55 -8.18 12.54
N TYR A 46 7.54 -8.26 11.65
CA TYR A 46 7.65 -7.76 10.28
C TYR A 46 7.82 -6.23 10.22
N ILE A 47 7.07 -5.48 11.03
CA ILE A 47 7.18 -4.02 11.11
C ILE A 47 8.59 -3.61 11.57
N GLU A 48 9.11 -4.27 12.61
CA GLU A 48 10.47 -4.00 13.12
C GLU A 48 11.53 -4.26 12.04
N GLN A 49 11.44 -5.39 11.33
CA GLN A 49 12.35 -5.71 10.22
C GLN A 49 12.24 -4.72 9.05
N TRP A 50 11.01 -4.34 8.67
CA TRP A 50 10.79 -3.36 7.61
C TRP A 50 11.40 -2.00 7.96
N ASN A 51 11.21 -1.56 9.20
CA ASN A 51 11.69 -0.26 9.68
C ASN A 51 13.21 -0.24 9.95
N ALA A 52 13.86 -1.39 10.09
CA ALA A 52 15.32 -1.45 10.24
C ALA A 52 16.07 -0.98 8.97
N ASN A 53 15.46 -1.13 7.79
CA ASN A 53 16.01 -0.63 6.53
C ASN A 53 14.89 -0.30 5.53
N PRO A 54 14.16 0.81 5.74
CA PRO A 54 13.02 1.16 4.92
C PRO A 54 13.51 1.60 3.53
N LYS A 55 12.90 1.04 2.48
CA LYS A 55 13.13 1.49 1.12
C LYS A 55 12.01 2.45 0.71
N PRO A 56 12.34 3.60 0.09
CA PRO A 56 11.31 4.50 -0.43
C PRO A 56 10.51 3.79 -1.53
N PHE A 57 9.21 4.09 -1.61
CA PHE A 57 8.40 3.66 -2.73
C PHE A 57 8.72 4.52 -3.94
N GLU A 58 9.07 3.87 -5.06
CA GLU A 58 9.30 4.55 -6.32
C GLU A 58 8.00 4.62 -7.13
N TRP A 59 7.68 5.82 -7.59
CA TRP A 59 6.55 6.05 -8.48
C TRP A 59 6.90 5.58 -9.87
N THR A 60 6.21 4.56 -10.35
CA THR A 60 6.41 4.03 -11.70
C THR A 60 5.50 4.66 -12.75
N ALA A 61 4.38 5.26 -12.33
CA ALA A 61 3.43 5.91 -13.23
C ALA A 61 3.90 7.32 -13.59
N THR A 62 3.97 7.60 -14.88
CA THR A 62 4.27 8.93 -15.42
C THR A 62 3.06 9.86 -15.30
N ALA A 63 3.31 11.18 -15.30
CA ALA A 63 2.23 12.17 -15.30
C ALA A 63 1.26 11.98 -16.49
N GLY A 64 1.77 11.59 -17.66
CA GLY A 64 0.96 11.32 -18.85
C GLY A 64 -0.01 10.15 -18.65
N GLU A 65 0.44 9.05 -18.07
CA GLU A 65 -0.40 7.89 -17.77
C GLU A 65 -1.50 8.21 -16.75
N ILE A 66 -1.17 9.04 -15.77
CA ILE A 66 -2.14 9.50 -14.75
C ILE A 66 -3.22 10.37 -15.42
N LEU A 67 -2.81 11.35 -16.23
CA LEU A 67 -3.74 12.24 -16.93
C LEU A 67 -4.63 11.49 -17.91
N ALA A 68 -4.09 10.53 -18.66
CA ALA A 68 -4.86 9.67 -19.56
C ALA A 68 -5.95 8.87 -18.82
N LYS A 69 -5.62 8.28 -17.66
CA LYS A 69 -6.61 7.57 -16.83
C LYS A 69 -7.71 8.50 -16.31
N VAL A 70 -7.36 9.71 -15.90
CA VAL A 70 -8.34 10.71 -15.44
C VAL A 70 -9.30 11.09 -16.58
N GLN A 71 -8.78 11.34 -17.78
CA GLN A 71 -9.59 11.66 -18.95
C GLN A 71 -10.57 10.54 -19.35
N LEU A 72 -10.14 9.28 -19.27
CA LEU A 72 -11.02 8.12 -19.51
C LEU A 72 -12.22 8.12 -18.57
N VAL A 73 -12.00 8.28 -17.26
CA VAL A 73 -13.09 8.32 -16.26
C VAL A 73 -14.07 9.47 -16.49
N HIS A 74 -13.58 10.61 -16.99
CA HIS A 74 -14.44 11.75 -17.34
C HIS A 74 -15.24 11.55 -18.63
N THR A 75 -14.77 10.72 -19.54
CA THR A 75 -15.43 10.44 -20.83
C THR A 75 -16.51 9.36 -20.69
N GLU A 76 -16.42 8.52 -19.66
CA GLU A 76 -17.38 7.43 -19.35
C GLU A 76 -18.54 7.85 -18.42
N ARG A 77 -18.68 9.15 -18.10
CA ARG A 77 -19.81 9.73 -17.36
C ARG A 77 -20.69 10.58 -18.28
#